data_AF-A0A0T9PVI0-F1
#
_entry.id   AF-A0A0T9PVI0-F1
#
_cell.length_a   1.000
_cell.length_b   1.000
_cell.length_c   1.000
_cell.angle_alpha   90.00
_cell.angle_beta   90.00
_cell.angle_gamma   90.00
#
_symmetry.space_group_name_H-M   'P 1'
#
loop_
_entity.id
_entity.type
_entity.pdbx_description
1 polymer ?
#
loop_
_entity_poly.entity_id
_entity_poly.type
_entity_poly.pdbx_seq_one_letter_code
_entity_poly.pdbx_strand_id
1 'polypeptide(L)'
;MTPTLPPTADALSPLSDINPDANLRPIHHIAQKLGLSAEDLIPYGHHMAKVDIRALRPGGPQGKLILVSSITPTPLGEGKTVTTIGLSQGINRLGYRGVACIRQPSLGPVFGVKGGAAGGGAAQVLPMEKLNLHLTGDIHAISAAHNLAAAALDARLYHEQRLGPAFSQQTGMPLLNIDVQQILWPRVVDHNDRALRHIQVGVGGGTHGVERPDHVEITAASELMAILALSESLHDMRQRIGRIILAHSTAGHPITADDLGVSGAMAALMKETIHPTLMQTSEQTPVLIHAGPFANIAHGNSSVLADRLGLQLAEYVVTEAGFGSDMGMEKFFNIKYRQSGIAPSCVVLVATLRSLKANSGVFDIKPGQPLPADILNTNIPLLSQGCANLKWHIQHAKSYGLPVVVAVNRFPDDSAEELAFLSDYALSCGAVACEISEAFAKGGLGTTALAQQVINACAHASELVLPYPDSASLEQKIAVLAQSYGARDITFTPQARQQLAAITAAGFAHLPLCMAKTPLSISADASLKNVPRDFVLPITACAVSAGAGFVRIYAGNIMTMPGLGTQPAYYHIDIDDEGRIHGLS
;
A
#
# COMPACT_ATOMS: atom_id res chain seq x y z
N MET A 1 35.19 17.97 -43.90
CA MET A 1 35.08 16.68 -43.20
C MET A 1 35.05 16.99 -41.72
N THR A 2 33.85 17.09 -41.16
CA THR A 2 33.62 17.32 -39.74
C THR A 2 33.10 15.98 -39.19
N PRO A 3 33.69 15.40 -38.14
CA PRO A 3 33.28 14.08 -37.65
C PRO A 3 31.93 14.21 -36.95
N THR A 4 30.94 13.45 -37.41
CA THR A 4 29.68 13.24 -36.73
C THR A 4 29.92 12.51 -35.40
N LEU A 5 29.53 13.14 -34.29
CA LEU A 5 29.48 12.53 -32.97
C LEU A 5 28.58 11.28 -32.98
N PRO A 6 28.92 10.21 -32.24
CA PRO A 6 28.03 9.06 -32.08
C PRO A 6 26.83 9.45 -31.21
N PRO A 7 25.65 8.85 -31.44
CA PRO A 7 24.44 9.16 -30.67
C PRO A 7 24.59 8.72 -29.19
N THR A 8 23.99 9.51 -28.30
CA THR A 8 23.90 9.27 -26.85
C THR A 8 22.96 8.12 -26.52
N ALA A 9 23.11 7.54 -25.33
CA ALA A 9 22.43 6.34 -24.82
C ALA A 9 20.89 6.44 -24.65
N ASP A 10 20.24 7.51 -25.10
CA ASP A 10 18.78 7.67 -25.12
C ASP A 10 18.11 6.98 -26.33
N ALA A 11 18.86 6.25 -27.14
CA ALA A 11 18.37 5.54 -28.32
C ALA A 11 18.22 4.02 -28.10
N LEU A 12 17.83 3.58 -26.90
CA LEU A 12 17.16 2.28 -26.80
C LEU A 12 15.81 2.44 -27.49
N SER A 13 15.61 1.73 -28.61
CA SER A 13 14.33 1.63 -29.30
C SER A 13 13.24 1.47 -28.24
N PRO A 14 12.22 2.35 -28.18
CA PRO A 14 11.15 2.17 -27.24
C PRO A 14 10.55 0.79 -27.51
N LEU A 15 10.31 0.02 -26.45
CA LEU A 15 9.48 -1.19 -26.50
C LEU A 15 8.03 -0.89 -26.99
N SER A 16 7.77 0.30 -27.56
CA SER A 16 6.48 0.81 -28.01
C SER A 16 5.94 0.14 -29.27
N ASP A 17 6.76 -0.62 -30.01
CA ASP A 17 6.32 -1.24 -31.28
C ASP A 17 5.80 -2.68 -31.12
N ILE A 18 5.84 -3.25 -29.91
CA ILE A 18 5.15 -4.52 -29.61
C ILE A 18 3.90 -4.17 -28.82
N ASN A 19 2.71 -4.41 -29.40
CA ASN A 19 1.46 -4.31 -28.65
C ASN A 19 1.56 -5.24 -27.42
N PRO A 20 1.68 -4.71 -26.19
CA PRO A 20 1.87 -5.53 -25.00
C PRO A 20 0.67 -6.45 -24.74
N ASP A 21 -0.51 -6.10 -25.27
CA ASP A 21 -1.73 -6.87 -25.13
C ASP A 21 -1.82 -8.06 -26.11
N ALA A 22 -0.93 -8.17 -27.09
CA ALA A 22 -0.99 -9.18 -28.15
C ALA A 22 -0.96 -10.63 -27.61
N ASN A 23 -0.44 -10.84 -26.40
CA ASN A 23 -0.30 -12.15 -25.76
C ASN A 23 -1.35 -12.44 -24.67
N LEU A 24 -2.29 -11.52 -24.44
CA LEU A 24 -3.31 -11.70 -23.41
C LEU A 24 -4.30 -12.79 -23.81
N ARG A 25 -4.57 -13.69 -22.86
CA ARG A 25 -5.64 -14.66 -23.03
C ARG A 25 -6.96 -14.10 -22.51
N PRO A 26 -8.10 -14.60 -23.00
CA PRO A 26 -9.37 -14.40 -22.32
C PRO A 26 -9.24 -14.81 -20.85
N ILE A 27 -9.78 -14.00 -19.94
CA ILE A 27 -9.54 -14.15 -18.50
C ILE A 27 -10.01 -15.49 -17.94
N HIS A 28 -11.05 -16.09 -18.53
CA HIS A 28 -11.54 -17.41 -18.14
C HIS A 28 -10.49 -18.51 -18.35
N HIS A 29 -9.60 -18.40 -19.35
CA HIS A 29 -8.49 -19.35 -19.52
C HIS A 29 -7.45 -19.20 -18.39
N ILE A 30 -7.23 -17.99 -17.89
CA ILE A 30 -6.33 -17.75 -16.75
C ILE A 30 -6.96 -18.29 -15.46
N ALA A 31 -8.25 -18.06 -15.27
CA ALA A 31 -9.01 -18.59 -14.15
C ALA A 31 -9.02 -20.14 -14.13
N GLN A 32 -9.16 -20.79 -15.29
CA GLN A 32 -9.08 -22.25 -15.40
C GLN A 32 -7.73 -22.81 -14.96
N LYS A 33 -6.60 -22.10 -15.20
CA LYS A 33 -5.27 -22.51 -14.68
C LYS A 33 -5.24 -22.55 -13.15
N LEU A 34 -6.08 -21.75 -12.50
CA LEU A 34 -6.27 -21.71 -11.05
C LEU A 34 -7.36 -22.67 -10.55
N GLY A 35 -8.01 -23.42 -11.46
CA GLY A 35 -9.11 -24.31 -11.11
C GLY A 35 -10.44 -23.59 -10.82
N LEU A 36 -10.56 -22.32 -11.22
CA LEU A 36 -11.82 -21.56 -11.12
C LEU A 36 -12.73 -21.85 -12.31
N SER A 37 -14.02 -21.98 -12.03
CA SER A 37 -15.06 -22.16 -13.04
C SER A 37 -15.59 -20.81 -13.54
N ALA A 38 -16.43 -20.83 -14.58
CA ALA A 38 -17.10 -19.61 -15.06
C ALA A 38 -18.05 -19.00 -14.02
N GLU A 39 -18.63 -19.82 -13.12
CA GLU A 39 -19.54 -19.36 -12.07
C GLU A 39 -18.82 -18.62 -10.93
N ASP A 40 -17.51 -18.84 -10.80
CA ASP A 40 -16.67 -18.14 -9.82
C ASP A 40 -16.23 -16.75 -10.31
N LEU A 41 -16.59 -16.36 -11.53
CA LEU A 41 -16.13 -15.13 -12.17
C LEU A 41 -17.27 -14.16 -12.45
N ILE A 42 -16.99 -12.88 -12.21
CA ILE A 42 -17.82 -11.75 -12.61
C ILE A 42 -17.02 -11.00 -13.69
N PRO A 43 -17.29 -11.20 -15.00
CA PRO A 43 -16.46 -10.66 -16.07
C PRO A 43 -16.52 -9.13 -16.18
N TYR A 44 -15.36 -8.51 -16.45
CA TYR A 44 -15.22 -7.09 -16.80
C TYR A 44 -14.51 -6.99 -18.15
N GLY A 45 -15.28 -7.12 -19.23
CA GLY A 45 -14.70 -7.30 -20.57
C GLY A 45 -14.01 -8.66 -20.72
N HIS A 46 -13.03 -8.75 -21.61
CA HIS A 46 -12.44 -10.04 -22.01
C HIS A 46 -11.21 -10.48 -21.20
N HIS A 47 -10.48 -9.53 -20.61
CA HIS A 47 -9.14 -9.77 -20.05
C HIS A 47 -9.04 -9.53 -18.53
N MET A 48 -10.16 -9.26 -17.87
CA MET A 48 -10.24 -9.11 -16.40
C MET A 48 -11.60 -9.58 -15.87
N ALA A 49 -11.62 -10.05 -14.63
CA ALA A 49 -12.85 -10.46 -13.95
C ALA A 49 -12.68 -10.28 -12.44
N LYS A 50 -13.75 -9.97 -11.72
CA LYS A 50 -13.77 -10.17 -10.28
C LYS A 50 -13.91 -11.66 -9.98
N VAL A 51 -13.20 -12.16 -8.97
CA VAL A 51 -13.38 -13.53 -8.46
C VAL A 51 -14.33 -13.48 -7.28
N ASP A 52 -15.41 -14.24 -7.38
CA ASP A 52 -16.40 -14.32 -6.33
C ASP A 52 -15.76 -14.91 -5.05
N ILE A 53 -15.92 -14.23 -3.92
CA ILE A 53 -15.35 -14.70 -2.64
C ILE A 53 -16.08 -15.95 -2.15
N ARG A 54 -17.25 -16.26 -2.70
CA ARG A 54 -17.94 -17.54 -2.53
C ARG A 54 -17.17 -18.70 -3.13
N ALA A 55 -16.11 -18.48 -3.91
CA ALA A 55 -15.16 -19.53 -4.32
C ALA A 55 -14.21 -19.96 -3.19
N LEU A 56 -14.12 -19.19 -2.09
CA LEU A 56 -13.33 -19.58 -0.91
C LEU A 56 -13.93 -20.84 -0.25
N ARG A 57 -13.04 -21.76 0.12
CA ARG A 57 -13.32 -23.06 0.73
C ARG A 57 -12.45 -23.19 1.99
N PRO A 58 -12.98 -22.84 3.17
CA PRO A 58 -12.25 -22.94 4.43
C PRO A 58 -11.72 -24.36 4.68
N GLY A 59 -10.51 -24.48 5.21
CA GLY A 59 -9.93 -25.77 5.62
C GLY A 59 -9.27 -26.60 4.52
N GLY A 60 -9.23 -26.11 3.27
CA GLY A 60 -8.46 -26.73 2.19
C GLY A 60 -6.94 -26.53 2.33
N PRO A 61 -6.12 -27.30 1.59
CA PRO A 61 -4.68 -27.09 1.55
C PRO A 61 -4.37 -25.64 1.13
N GLN A 62 -3.34 -25.07 1.74
CA GLN A 62 -2.89 -23.71 1.47
C GLN A 62 -1.47 -23.76 0.89
N GLY A 63 -1.21 -22.92 -0.10
CA GLY A 63 0.13 -22.65 -0.62
C GLY A 63 1.01 -21.91 0.38
N LYS A 64 2.14 -21.40 -0.12
CA LYS A 64 3.12 -20.62 0.63
C LYS A 64 3.02 -19.15 0.26
N LEU A 65 2.83 -18.28 1.25
CA LEU A 65 2.84 -16.84 1.04
C LEU A 65 4.29 -16.31 1.09
N ILE A 66 4.65 -15.49 0.12
CA ILE A 66 5.94 -14.81 0.00
C ILE A 66 5.68 -13.31 0.11
N LEU A 67 6.32 -12.65 1.07
CA LEU A 67 6.17 -11.20 1.26
C LEU A 67 7.35 -10.44 0.63
N VAL A 68 7.07 -9.67 -0.42
CA VAL A 68 8.05 -8.77 -1.03
C VAL A 68 8.00 -7.41 -0.33
N SER A 69 9.15 -6.95 0.16
CA SER A 69 9.37 -5.60 0.66
C SER A 69 10.65 -5.03 0.03
N SER A 70 11.09 -3.85 0.45
CA SER A 70 12.30 -3.21 -0.08
C SER A 70 13.10 -2.52 1.01
N ILE A 71 14.27 -2.06 0.62
CA ILE A 71 15.01 -1.04 1.37
C ILE A 71 14.25 0.29 1.42
N THR A 72 14.78 1.26 2.18
CA THR A 72 14.26 2.64 2.23
C THR A 72 14.16 3.21 0.81
N PRO A 73 12.97 3.61 0.36
CA PRO A 73 12.76 4.10 -0.99
C PRO A 73 13.55 5.38 -1.27
N THR A 74 14.06 5.45 -2.50
CA THR A 74 14.76 6.60 -3.06
C THR A 74 13.97 7.16 -4.24
N PRO A 75 14.26 8.40 -4.69
CA PRO A 75 13.66 8.95 -5.91
C PRO A 75 13.88 8.12 -7.19
N LEU A 76 14.80 7.14 -7.16
CA LEU A 76 15.18 6.33 -8.33
C LEU A 76 14.25 5.13 -8.54
N GLY A 77 13.54 4.73 -7.47
CA GLY A 77 12.72 3.54 -7.45
C GLY A 77 13.52 2.24 -7.34
N GLU A 78 13.05 1.33 -6.50
CA GLU A 78 13.72 0.05 -6.28
C GLU A 78 13.15 -1.08 -7.16
N GLY A 79 12.01 -0.84 -7.83
CA GLY A 79 11.35 -1.84 -8.67
C GLY A 79 10.67 -2.97 -7.88
N LYS A 80 10.18 -2.69 -6.66
CA LYS A 80 9.54 -3.73 -5.82
C LYS A 80 8.44 -4.50 -6.54
N THR A 81 7.48 -3.80 -7.16
CA THR A 81 6.38 -4.45 -7.89
C THR A 81 6.86 -5.17 -9.15
N VAL A 82 7.92 -4.70 -9.81
CA VAL A 82 8.59 -5.43 -10.90
C VAL A 82 9.11 -6.77 -10.38
N THR A 83 9.71 -6.81 -9.19
CA THR A 83 10.12 -8.06 -8.55
C THR A 83 8.94 -8.92 -8.14
N THR A 84 7.85 -8.36 -7.58
CA THR A 84 6.64 -9.11 -7.21
C THR A 84 6.06 -9.87 -8.42
N ILE A 85 5.91 -9.16 -9.55
CA ILE A 85 5.39 -9.74 -10.79
C ILE A 85 6.40 -10.70 -11.42
N GLY A 86 7.65 -10.29 -11.54
CA GLY A 86 8.73 -11.10 -12.12
C GLY A 86 8.98 -12.39 -11.35
N LEU A 87 8.95 -12.35 -10.02
CA LEU A 87 9.09 -13.54 -9.17
C LEU A 87 7.93 -14.52 -9.40
N SER A 88 6.70 -14.02 -9.49
CA SER A 88 5.53 -14.86 -9.80
C SER A 88 5.64 -15.52 -11.18
N GLN A 89 6.10 -14.78 -12.17
CA GLN A 89 6.42 -15.29 -13.51
C GLN A 89 7.53 -16.36 -13.48
N GLY A 90 8.59 -16.14 -12.69
CA GLY A 90 9.70 -17.08 -12.52
C GLY A 90 9.28 -18.39 -11.85
N ILE A 91 8.43 -18.31 -10.82
CA ILE A 91 7.82 -19.49 -10.16
C ILE A 91 7.02 -20.32 -11.17
N ASN A 92 6.21 -19.68 -12.02
CA ASN A 92 5.44 -20.37 -13.05
C ASN A 92 6.35 -21.03 -14.10
N ARG A 93 7.48 -20.39 -14.46
CA ARG A 93 8.47 -21.01 -15.36
C ARG A 93 9.14 -22.25 -14.79
N LEU A 94 9.32 -22.30 -13.47
CA LEU A 94 9.83 -23.48 -12.77
C LEU A 94 8.80 -24.62 -12.69
N GLY A 95 7.59 -24.43 -13.22
CA GLY A 95 6.54 -25.45 -13.27
C GLY A 95 5.59 -25.45 -12.06
N TYR A 96 5.75 -24.52 -11.13
CA TYR A 96 4.85 -24.37 -9.98
C TYR A 96 3.71 -23.41 -10.28
N ARG A 97 2.55 -23.60 -9.65
CA ARG A 97 1.45 -22.63 -9.74
C ARG A 97 1.72 -21.43 -8.85
N GLY A 98 2.13 -20.32 -9.46
CA GLY A 98 2.39 -19.04 -8.79
C GLY A 98 1.32 -17.98 -9.10
N VAL A 99 0.91 -17.23 -8.08
CA VAL A 99 -0.02 -16.08 -8.19
C VAL A 99 0.58 -14.85 -7.52
N ALA A 100 0.43 -13.68 -8.13
CA ALA A 100 0.75 -12.41 -7.48
C ALA A 100 -0.49 -11.79 -6.82
N CYS A 101 -0.35 -11.18 -5.65
CA CYS A 101 -1.38 -10.38 -4.97
C CYS A 101 -0.87 -8.95 -4.78
N ILE A 102 -1.46 -7.98 -5.46
CA ILE A 102 -1.02 -6.57 -5.41
C ILE A 102 -2.16 -5.61 -5.08
N ARG A 103 -1.79 -4.38 -4.75
CA ARG A 103 -2.75 -3.31 -4.47
C ARG A 103 -3.27 -2.69 -5.76
N GLN A 104 -4.51 -2.24 -5.73
CA GLN A 104 -5.01 -1.29 -6.70
C GLN A 104 -4.32 0.07 -6.49
N PRO A 105 -3.79 0.72 -7.54
CA PRO A 105 -3.32 2.10 -7.44
C PRO A 105 -4.47 3.08 -7.27
N SER A 106 -4.21 4.16 -6.54
CA SER A 106 -5.07 5.35 -6.57
C SER A 106 -4.91 6.07 -7.91
N LEU A 107 -6.02 6.63 -8.42
CA LEU A 107 -6.10 7.37 -9.66
C LEU A 107 -5.35 8.69 -9.60
N GLY A 108 -5.45 9.42 -8.47
CA GLY A 108 -4.87 10.75 -8.32
C GLY A 108 -3.38 10.85 -8.68
N PRO A 109 -2.50 9.97 -8.14
CA PRO A 109 -1.08 9.94 -8.47
C PRO A 109 -0.72 9.71 -9.95
N VAL A 110 -1.58 9.03 -10.71
CA VAL A 110 -1.37 8.76 -12.15
C VAL A 110 -1.29 10.06 -12.95
N PHE A 111 -2.12 11.04 -12.60
CA PHE A 111 -2.12 12.37 -13.22
C PHE A 111 -1.09 13.34 -12.62
N GLY A 112 -0.36 12.91 -11.59
CA GLY A 112 0.60 13.71 -10.85
C GLY A 112 2.05 13.45 -11.27
N VAL A 113 2.74 12.59 -10.51
CA VAL A 113 4.19 12.34 -10.61
C VAL A 113 4.49 10.85 -10.85
N LYS A 114 3.51 9.96 -10.63
CA LYS A 114 3.77 8.52 -10.54
C LYS A 114 3.29 7.81 -11.81
N GLY A 115 4.23 7.31 -12.60
CA GLY A 115 3.98 6.29 -13.63
C GLY A 115 3.48 4.97 -13.00
N GLY A 116 2.80 4.15 -13.80
CA GLY A 116 1.91 3.05 -13.37
C GLY A 116 2.40 2.13 -12.23
N ALA A 117 1.48 1.70 -11.37
CA ALA A 117 1.76 0.77 -10.27
C ALA A 117 1.67 -0.71 -10.68
N ALA A 118 1.72 -0.98 -11.99
CA ALA A 118 1.47 -2.28 -12.59
C ALA A 118 2.72 -3.18 -12.70
N GLY A 119 3.87 -2.75 -12.18
CA GLY A 119 5.17 -3.34 -12.51
C GLY A 119 5.86 -2.53 -13.61
N GLY A 120 6.58 -3.19 -14.50
CA GLY A 120 7.28 -2.52 -15.60
C GLY A 120 8.08 -3.47 -16.50
N GLY A 121 8.31 -3.04 -17.74
CA GLY A 121 9.01 -3.83 -18.74
C GLY A 121 8.28 -5.16 -19.02
N ALA A 122 9.02 -6.26 -19.06
CA ALA A 122 8.48 -7.61 -19.25
C ALA A 122 7.75 -8.17 -18.00
N ALA A 123 7.88 -7.52 -16.84
CA ALA A 123 7.26 -7.91 -15.57
C ALA A 123 6.19 -6.89 -15.16
N GLN A 124 5.07 -6.90 -15.88
CA GLN A 124 3.94 -5.99 -15.67
C GLN A 124 2.59 -6.71 -15.74
N VAL A 125 1.57 -6.09 -15.13
CA VAL A 125 0.17 -6.49 -15.19
C VAL A 125 -0.53 -5.80 -16.35
N LEU A 126 -1.36 -6.53 -17.07
CA LEU A 126 -2.03 -6.08 -18.29
C LEU A 126 -3.53 -6.45 -18.30
N PRO A 127 -4.39 -5.64 -18.95
CA PRO A 127 -4.09 -4.36 -19.60
C PRO A 127 -3.81 -3.24 -18.57
N MET A 128 -2.70 -2.53 -18.73
CA MET A 128 -2.20 -1.56 -17.74
C MET A 128 -3.12 -0.34 -17.58
N GLU A 129 -3.73 0.12 -18.67
CA GLU A 129 -4.70 1.22 -18.66
C GLU A 129 -5.88 0.94 -17.70
N LYS A 130 -6.36 -0.31 -17.67
CA LYS A 130 -7.47 -0.71 -16.81
C LYS A 130 -7.03 -0.66 -15.35
N LEU A 131 -5.82 -1.14 -15.05
CA LEU A 131 -5.27 -1.14 -13.70
C LEU A 131 -5.04 0.27 -13.15
N ASN A 132 -4.48 1.18 -13.95
CA ASN A 132 -4.11 2.52 -13.49
C ASN A 132 -5.30 3.50 -13.45
N LEU A 133 -6.38 3.26 -14.21
CA LEU A 133 -7.54 4.13 -14.23
C LEU A 133 -8.64 3.62 -13.28
N HIS A 134 -9.73 3.09 -13.83
CA HIS A 134 -10.92 2.78 -13.05
C HIS A 134 -10.93 1.36 -12.47
N LEU A 135 -10.09 0.45 -13.00
CA LEU A 135 -10.14 -0.99 -12.74
C LEU A 135 -11.59 -1.50 -12.82
N THR A 136 -12.13 -1.95 -11.69
CA THR A 136 -13.50 -2.47 -11.55
C THR A 136 -14.43 -1.51 -10.79
N GLY A 137 -13.99 -0.28 -10.52
CA GLY A 137 -14.76 0.75 -9.82
C GLY A 137 -14.68 0.72 -8.30
N ASP A 138 -13.78 -0.07 -7.70
CA ASP A 138 -13.73 -0.28 -6.26
C ASP A 138 -13.47 1.02 -5.47
N ILE A 139 -12.53 1.85 -5.95
CA ILE A 139 -12.25 3.16 -5.33
C ILE A 139 -13.45 4.10 -5.47
N HIS A 140 -14.19 4.07 -6.59
CA HIS A 140 -15.38 4.90 -6.78
C HIS A 140 -16.48 4.53 -5.78
N ALA A 141 -16.71 3.23 -5.56
CA ALA A 141 -17.65 2.74 -4.57
C ALA A 141 -17.24 3.15 -3.14
N ILE A 142 -15.93 3.15 -2.83
CA ILE A 142 -15.42 3.66 -1.56
C ILE A 142 -15.65 5.16 -1.42
N SER A 143 -15.38 5.97 -2.45
CA SER A 143 -15.66 7.41 -2.43
C SER A 143 -17.15 7.68 -2.18
N ALA A 144 -18.03 6.95 -2.87
CA ALA A 144 -19.47 7.10 -2.72
C ALA A 144 -19.93 6.73 -1.29
N ALA A 145 -19.47 5.60 -0.75
CA ALA A 145 -19.81 5.17 0.60
C ALA A 145 -19.27 6.13 1.67
N HIS A 146 -18.05 6.63 1.49
CA HIS A 146 -17.43 7.60 2.40
C HIS A 146 -18.23 8.90 2.44
N ASN A 147 -18.54 9.45 1.26
CA ASN A 147 -19.24 10.72 1.15
C ASN A 147 -20.72 10.61 1.52
N LEU A 148 -21.32 9.41 1.44
CA LEU A 148 -22.63 9.15 2.01
C LEU A 148 -22.64 9.33 3.53
N ALA A 149 -21.62 8.84 4.25
CA ALA A 149 -21.51 9.05 5.69
C ALA A 149 -21.33 10.53 6.04
N ALA A 150 -20.49 11.26 5.29
CA ALA A 150 -20.34 12.71 5.45
C ALA A 150 -21.68 13.46 5.22
N ALA A 151 -22.43 13.10 4.18
CA ALA A 151 -23.75 13.67 3.89
C ALA A 151 -24.77 13.33 4.98
N ALA A 152 -24.77 12.09 5.49
CA ALA A 152 -25.66 11.67 6.57
C ALA A 152 -25.37 12.42 7.89
N LEU A 153 -24.10 12.69 8.20
CA LEU A 153 -23.71 13.49 9.37
C LEU A 153 -24.25 14.92 9.27
N ASP A 154 -24.02 15.59 8.15
CA ASP A 154 -24.46 16.99 7.99
C ASP A 154 -26.00 17.08 7.91
N ALA A 155 -26.68 16.11 7.30
CA ALA A 155 -28.14 16.02 7.31
C ALA A 155 -28.69 15.83 8.73
N ARG A 156 -28.07 14.94 9.51
CA ARG A 156 -28.45 14.68 10.90
C ARG A 156 -28.28 15.92 11.76
N LEU A 157 -27.13 16.57 11.64
CA LEU A 157 -26.80 17.81 12.34
C LEU A 157 -27.82 18.92 12.01
N TYR A 158 -28.12 19.12 10.73
CA TYR A 158 -29.09 20.10 10.26
C TYR A 158 -30.48 19.89 10.88
N HIS A 159 -30.99 18.65 10.82
CA HIS A 159 -32.33 18.35 11.32
C HIS A 159 -32.44 18.40 12.84
N GLU A 160 -31.42 17.93 13.57
CA GLU A 160 -31.40 18.04 15.04
C GLU A 160 -31.35 19.50 15.50
N GLN A 161 -30.49 20.34 14.91
CA GLN A 161 -30.41 21.76 15.29
C GLN A 161 -31.71 22.52 15.00
N ARG A 162 -32.34 22.24 13.85
CA ARG A 162 -33.58 22.94 13.44
C ARG A 162 -34.79 22.52 14.26
N LEU A 163 -34.91 21.24 14.59
CA LEU A 163 -36.09 20.69 15.28
C LEU A 163 -35.92 20.63 16.81
N GLY A 164 -34.68 20.65 17.31
CA GLY A 164 -34.39 20.51 18.73
C GLY A 164 -35.06 19.25 19.33
N PRO A 165 -35.67 19.35 20.52
CA PRO A 165 -36.37 18.22 21.15
C PRO A 165 -37.52 17.61 20.32
N ALA A 166 -38.08 18.37 19.36
CA ALA A 166 -39.14 17.86 18.49
C ALA A 166 -38.62 16.84 17.47
N PHE A 167 -37.31 16.78 17.21
CA PHE A 167 -36.70 15.80 16.32
C PHE A 167 -37.09 14.36 16.69
N SER A 168 -36.93 14.00 17.97
CA SER A 168 -37.24 12.65 18.45
C SER A 168 -38.73 12.34 18.40
N GLN A 169 -39.58 13.34 18.65
CA GLN A 169 -41.03 13.18 18.58
C GLN A 169 -41.52 12.95 17.15
N GLN A 170 -40.90 13.60 16.16
CA GLN A 170 -41.28 13.50 14.76
C GLN A 170 -40.72 12.26 14.05
N THR A 171 -39.51 11.83 14.42
CA THR A 171 -38.79 10.76 13.71
C THR A 171 -38.78 9.43 14.46
N GLY A 172 -39.04 9.43 15.77
CA GLY A 172 -38.84 8.27 16.64
C GLY A 172 -37.36 7.96 16.93
N MET A 173 -36.42 8.75 16.43
CA MET A 173 -34.97 8.55 16.63
C MET A 173 -34.46 9.35 17.84
N PRO A 174 -33.54 8.80 18.66
CA PRO A 174 -32.95 9.55 19.77
C PRO A 174 -32.02 10.66 19.25
N LEU A 175 -31.89 11.78 19.95
CA LEU A 175 -30.91 12.82 19.62
C LEU A 175 -29.48 12.28 19.77
N LEU A 176 -28.62 12.52 18.78
CA LEU A 176 -27.19 12.19 18.83
C LEU A 176 -26.38 13.35 19.41
N ASN A 177 -26.89 14.58 19.33
CA ASN A 177 -26.24 15.79 19.85
C ASN A 177 -24.79 15.91 19.35
N ILE A 178 -24.59 15.79 18.03
CA ILE A 178 -23.27 15.88 17.39
C ILE A 178 -22.62 17.23 17.74
N ASP A 179 -21.39 17.18 18.25
CA ASP A 179 -20.57 18.39 18.40
C ASP A 179 -19.91 18.73 17.06
N VAL A 180 -20.27 19.89 16.52
CA VAL A 180 -19.77 20.40 15.23
C VAL A 180 -18.25 20.51 15.20
N GLN A 181 -17.61 20.80 16.33
CA GLN A 181 -16.16 20.91 16.45
C GLN A 181 -15.46 19.56 16.62
N GLN A 182 -16.21 18.47 16.80
CA GLN A 182 -15.69 17.12 17.02
C GLN A 182 -16.20 16.14 15.95
N ILE A 183 -16.45 16.63 14.74
CA ILE A 183 -16.63 15.77 13.55
C ILE A 183 -15.25 15.30 13.10
N LEU A 184 -15.06 13.98 13.05
CA LEU A 184 -13.78 13.35 12.73
C LEU A 184 -13.72 12.85 11.28
N TRP A 185 -14.87 12.72 10.63
CA TRP A 185 -15.03 12.14 9.31
C TRP A 185 -15.04 13.23 8.21
N PRO A 186 -13.98 13.33 7.41
CA PRO A 186 -13.90 14.30 6.31
C PRO A 186 -14.74 13.87 5.10
N ARG A 187 -14.53 14.54 3.97
CA ARG A 187 -14.94 14.06 2.64
C ARG A 187 -13.74 13.47 1.89
N VAL A 188 -13.99 12.76 0.80
CA VAL A 188 -12.93 12.22 -0.07
C VAL A 188 -13.14 12.43 -1.55
N VAL A 189 -12.03 12.51 -2.29
CA VAL A 189 -11.97 12.46 -3.76
C VAL A 189 -10.68 11.76 -4.20
N ASP A 190 -10.70 10.95 -5.25
CA ASP A 190 -9.48 10.24 -5.70
C ASP A 190 -8.64 11.07 -6.69
N HIS A 191 -8.37 12.33 -6.33
CA HIS A 191 -7.51 13.25 -7.09
C HIS A 191 -6.49 13.94 -6.18
N ASN A 192 -5.39 14.39 -6.77
CA ASN A 192 -4.37 15.18 -6.06
C ASN A 192 -4.78 16.66 -6.02
N ASP A 193 -5.68 17.03 -5.12
CA ASP A 193 -6.21 18.40 -5.03
C ASP A 193 -5.87 19.08 -3.71
N ARG A 194 -4.79 19.88 -3.72
CA ARG A 194 -4.34 20.61 -2.53
C ARG A 194 -5.31 21.71 -2.08
N ALA A 195 -6.19 22.21 -2.96
CA ALA A 195 -7.10 23.30 -2.62
C ALA A 195 -8.20 22.84 -1.64
N LEU A 196 -8.48 21.54 -1.59
CA LEU A 196 -9.52 20.96 -0.74
C LEU A 196 -9.03 20.54 0.65
N ARG A 197 -7.76 20.80 0.99
CA ARG A 197 -7.18 20.48 2.31
C ARG A 197 -7.85 21.23 3.46
N HIS A 198 -8.42 22.40 3.19
CA HIS A 198 -9.17 23.20 4.17
C HIS A 198 -10.31 23.89 3.45
N ILE A 199 -11.55 23.58 3.84
CA ILE A 199 -12.76 24.13 3.24
C ILE A 199 -13.74 24.59 4.34
N GLN A 200 -14.77 25.33 3.93
CA GLN A 200 -15.95 25.61 4.73
C GLN A 200 -17.16 24.99 4.00
N VAL A 201 -18.01 24.28 4.74
CA VAL A 201 -19.23 23.64 4.21
C VAL A 201 -20.46 24.22 4.88
N GLY A 202 -21.64 24.04 4.26
CA GLY A 202 -22.90 24.55 4.82
C GLY A 202 -23.06 26.08 4.80
N VAL A 203 -22.23 26.77 4.00
CA VAL A 203 -22.18 28.23 3.91
C VAL A 203 -23.51 28.79 3.40
N GLY A 204 -23.94 29.92 3.97
CA GLY A 204 -25.15 30.64 3.56
C GLY A 204 -26.34 30.44 4.49
N GLY A 205 -26.25 29.54 5.47
CA GLY A 205 -27.26 29.34 6.52
C GLY A 205 -28.64 28.89 6.02
N GLY A 206 -29.62 28.85 6.92
CA GLY A 206 -31.02 28.58 6.57
C GLY A 206 -31.25 27.18 6.01
N THR A 207 -31.39 27.06 4.69
CA THR A 207 -31.61 25.76 4.02
C THR A 207 -30.32 25.12 3.51
N HIS A 208 -29.18 25.81 3.64
CA HIS A 208 -27.88 25.35 3.16
C HIS A 208 -27.12 24.45 4.14
N GLY A 209 -27.64 24.24 5.36
CA GLY A 209 -27.04 23.39 6.38
C GLY A 209 -26.43 24.17 7.53
N VAL A 210 -25.50 23.53 8.24
CA VAL A 210 -24.77 24.11 9.37
C VAL A 210 -23.36 24.45 8.91
N GLU A 211 -22.99 25.72 9.04
CA GLU A 211 -21.68 26.19 8.62
C GLU A 211 -20.58 25.63 9.55
N ARG A 212 -19.56 25.00 8.97
CA ARG A 212 -18.43 24.44 9.72
C ARG A 212 -17.17 24.28 8.86
N PRO A 213 -15.98 24.28 9.48
CA PRO A 213 -14.77 23.85 8.79
C PRO A 213 -14.83 22.36 8.45
N ASP A 214 -14.20 22.01 7.33
CA ASP A 214 -14.02 20.62 6.90
C ASP A 214 -12.73 20.48 6.08
N HIS A 215 -12.40 19.26 5.69
CA HIS A 215 -11.33 18.98 4.73
C HIS A 215 -11.66 17.79 3.85
N VAL A 216 -10.90 17.64 2.76
CA VAL A 216 -11.02 16.50 1.84
C VAL A 216 -9.70 15.72 1.82
N GLU A 217 -9.80 14.40 1.89
CA GLU A 217 -8.68 13.48 1.77
C GLU A 217 -8.72 12.70 0.46
N ILE A 218 -7.59 12.15 0.03
CA ILE A 218 -7.60 11.26 -1.13
C ILE A 218 -8.34 9.96 -0.78
N THR A 219 -9.13 9.39 -1.68
CA THR A 219 -9.98 8.23 -1.33
C THR A 219 -9.21 7.05 -0.74
N ALA A 220 -7.98 6.80 -1.20
CA ALA A 220 -7.12 5.74 -0.66
C ALA A 220 -6.67 5.96 0.81
N ALA A 221 -6.86 7.17 1.36
CA ALA A 221 -6.67 7.51 2.77
C ALA A 221 -7.88 7.13 3.65
N SER A 222 -9.04 6.88 3.06
CA SER A 222 -10.25 6.54 3.83
C SER A 222 -10.06 5.28 4.67
N GLU A 223 -10.61 5.29 5.89
CA GLU A 223 -10.72 4.08 6.72
C GLU A 223 -11.48 2.95 6.01
N LEU A 224 -12.44 3.24 5.12
CA LEU A 224 -13.14 2.23 4.32
C LEU A 224 -12.19 1.42 3.42
N MET A 225 -11.13 2.05 2.90
CA MET A 225 -10.11 1.34 2.13
C MET A 225 -9.32 0.36 3.01
N ALA A 226 -8.99 0.76 4.24
CA ALA A 226 -8.32 -0.12 5.20
C ALA A 226 -9.27 -1.25 5.68
N ILE A 227 -10.55 -0.96 5.88
CA ILE A 227 -11.57 -1.96 6.19
C ILE A 227 -11.69 -2.98 5.06
N LEU A 228 -11.78 -2.54 3.80
CA LEU A 228 -11.82 -3.46 2.65
C LEU A 228 -10.58 -4.36 2.62
N ALA A 229 -9.40 -3.79 2.86
CA ALA A 229 -8.16 -4.54 2.85
C ALA A 229 -8.03 -5.57 3.99
N LEU A 230 -8.72 -5.36 5.12
CA LEU A 230 -8.66 -6.25 6.29
C LEU A 230 -9.88 -7.15 6.47
N SER A 231 -10.91 -6.98 5.65
CA SER A 231 -12.15 -7.75 5.77
C SER A 231 -11.98 -9.19 5.31
N GLU A 232 -12.66 -10.12 5.97
CA GLU A 232 -12.67 -11.54 5.59
C GLU A 232 -13.97 -12.00 4.90
N SER A 233 -14.99 -11.16 4.91
CA SER A 233 -16.27 -11.40 4.25
C SER A 233 -17.07 -10.10 4.13
N LEU A 234 -18.15 -10.12 3.35
CA LEU A 234 -19.10 -9.00 3.29
C LEU A 234 -19.73 -8.71 4.66
N HIS A 235 -19.98 -9.74 5.47
CA HIS A 235 -20.51 -9.58 6.82
C HIS A 235 -19.50 -8.88 7.73
N ASP A 236 -18.24 -9.34 7.73
CA ASP A 236 -17.17 -8.70 8.50
C ASP A 236 -16.96 -7.25 8.07
N MET A 237 -16.94 -6.97 6.76
CA MET A 237 -16.85 -5.62 6.22
C MET A 237 -17.95 -4.71 6.77
N ARG A 238 -19.21 -5.16 6.76
CA ARG A 238 -20.34 -4.40 7.34
C ARG A 238 -20.18 -4.16 8.84
N GLN A 239 -19.71 -5.16 9.61
CA GLN A 239 -19.49 -5.01 11.05
C GLN A 239 -18.35 -4.02 11.35
N ARG A 240 -17.31 -3.99 10.52
CA ARG A 240 -16.21 -3.03 10.62
C ARG A 240 -16.66 -1.62 10.26
N ILE A 241 -17.44 -1.46 9.20
CA ILE A 241 -18.04 -0.18 8.83
C ILE A 241 -18.89 0.37 9.98
N GLY A 242 -19.71 -0.46 10.63
CA GLY A 242 -20.54 -0.06 11.77
C GLY A 242 -19.75 0.53 12.94
N ARG A 243 -18.53 0.04 13.17
CA ARG A 243 -17.62 0.46 14.25
C ARG A 243 -16.85 1.75 13.97
N ILE A 244 -16.93 2.31 12.76
CA ILE A 244 -16.27 3.60 12.43
C ILE A 244 -16.82 4.68 13.36
N ILE A 245 -15.92 5.43 14.01
CA ILE A 245 -16.28 6.61 14.80
C ILE A 245 -16.29 7.82 13.85
N LEU A 246 -17.45 8.44 13.70
CA LEU A 246 -17.67 9.53 12.75
C LEU A 246 -17.52 10.91 13.40
N ALA A 247 -17.96 11.04 14.65
CA ALA A 247 -17.94 12.27 15.42
C ALA A 247 -18.00 11.96 16.93
N HIS A 248 -17.85 12.98 17.77
CA HIS A 248 -18.26 12.92 19.17
C HIS A 248 -19.52 13.76 19.41
N SER A 249 -20.33 13.34 20.37
CA SER A 249 -21.43 14.14 20.90
C SER A 249 -20.91 15.31 21.75
N THR A 250 -21.77 16.27 22.07
CA THR A 250 -21.49 17.37 23.02
C THR A 250 -21.15 16.89 24.43
N ALA A 251 -21.51 15.64 24.77
CA ALA A 251 -21.13 14.99 26.02
C ALA A 251 -19.80 14.21 25.92
N GLY A 252 -19.13 14.23 24.77
CA GLY A 252 -17.85 13.54 24.53
C GLY A 252 -17.96 12.06 24.19
N HIS A 253 -19.16 11.49 24.08
CA HIS A 253 -19.34 10.09 23.68
C HIS A 253 -19.11 9.92 22.17
N PRO A 254 -18.44 8.84 21.73
CA PRO A 254 -18.27 8.54 20.31
C PRO A 254 -19.61 8.23 19.64
N ILE A 255 -19.77 8.74 18.42
CA ILE A 255 -20.91 8.46 17.54
C ILE A 255 -20.40 7.63 16.37
N THR A 256 -20.88 6.41 16.28
CA THR A 256 -20.47 5.46 15.25
C THR A 256 -21.34 5.53 13.99
N ALA A 257 -20.91 4.87 12.92
CA ALA A 257 -21.72 4.72 11.72
C ALA A 257 -23.00 3.90 11.95
N ASP A 258 -23.01 3.00 12.94
CA ASP A 258 -24.22 2.30 13.39
C ASP A 258 -25.16 3.23 14.19
N ASP A 259 -24.62 4.07 15.08
CA ASP A 259 -25.44 5.05 15.82
C ASP A 259 -26.13 6.04 14.87
N LEU A 260 -25.44 6.44 13.80
CA LEU A 260 -26.01 7.28 12.73
C LEU A 260 -26.98 6.50 11.81
N GLY A 261 -26.92 5.17 11.80
CA GLY A 261 -27.73 4.30 10.95
C GLY A 261 -27.29 4.23 9.48
N VAL A 262 -26.07 4.67 9.14
CA VAL A 262 -25.60 4.79 7.74
C VAL A 262 -24.78 3.59 7.25
N SER A 263 -24.23 2.81 8.16
CA SER A 263 -23.33 1.69 7.89
C SER A 263 -23.88 0.62 6.94
N GLY A 264 -25.19 0.33 7.00
CA GLY A 264 -25.85 -0.60 6.08
C GLY A 264 -25.84 -0.11 4.64
N ALA A 265 -26.13 1.18 4.43
CA ALA A 265 -26.12 1.80 3.11
C ALA A 265 -24.70 1.91 2.55
N MET A 266 -23.72 2.23 3.40
CA MET A 266 -22.29 2.20 3.02
C MET A 266 -21.86 0.81 2.57
N ALA A 267 -22.22 -0.24 3.31
CA ALA A 267 -21.91 -1.61 2.92
C ALA A 267 -22.61 -2.04 1.63
N ALA A 268 -23.84 -1.57 1.38
CA ALA A 268 -24.55 -1.82 0.13
C ALA A 268 -23.82 -1.18 -1.08
N LEU A 269 -23.35 0.06 -0.94
CA LEU A 269 -22.53 0.72 -1.97
C LEU A 269 -21.21 -0.02 -2.23
N MET A 270 -20.63 -0.63 -1.20
CA MET A 270 -19.37 -1.37 -1.29
C MET A 270 -19.54 -2.87 -1.58
N LYS A 271 -20.76 -3.37 -1.78
CA LYS A 271 -21.02 -4.82 -1.87
C LYS A 271 -20.10 -5.51 -2.90
N GLU A 272 -19.97 -4.93 -4.09
CA GLU A 272 -19.18 -5.50 -5.19
C GLU A 272 -17.67 -5.33 -4.98
N THR A 273 -17.25 -4.41 -4.11
CA THR A 273 -15.82 -4.20 -3.85
C THR A 273 -15.21 -5.35 -3.09
N ILE A 274 -15.98 -6.25 -2.48
CA ILE A 274 -15.44 -7.35 -1.67
C ILE A 274 -14.66 -8.39 -2.50
N HIS A 275 -14.87 -8.40 -3.82
CA HIS A 275 -14.32 -9.41 -4.73
C HIS A 275 -12.98 -8.96 -5.34
N PRO A 276 -11.87 -9.71 -5.14
CA PRO A 276 -10.59 -9.43 -5.79
C PRO A 276 -10.69 -9.45 -7.32
N THR A 277 -9.93 -8.58 -7.98
CA THR A 277 -9.89 -8.53 -9.45
C THR A 277 -8.76 -9.41 -9.99
N LEU A 278 -9.09 -10.41 -10.79
CA LEU A 278 -8.16 -11.24 -11.53
C LEU A 278 -7.77 -10.57 -12.85
N MET A 279 -6.46 -10.41 -13.05
CA MET A 279 -5.81 -10.00 -14.29
C MET A 279 -4.63 -10.94 -14.59
N GLN A 280 -3.79 -10.59 -15.55
CA GLN A 280 -2.65 -11.41 -15.96
C GLN A 280 -1.44 -10.58 -16.35
N THR A 281 -0.28 -11.23 -16.45
CA THR A 281 0.93 -10.67 -17.07
C THR A 281 0.99 -11.00 -18.56
N SER A 282 1.95 -10.43 -19.28
CA SER A 282 2.27 -10.81 -20.68
C SER A 282 2.61 -12.29 -20.85
N GLU A 283 3.03 -12.95 -19.77
CA GLU A 283 3.34 -14.38 -19.71
C GLU A 283 2.19 -15.21 -19.15
N GLN A 284 1.00 -14.59 -19.03
CA GLN A 284 -0.23 -15.23 -18.59
C GLN A 284 -0.14 -15.78 -17.15
N THR A 285 0.72 -15.18 -16.32
CA THR A 285 0.75 -15.39 -14.88
C THR A 285 -0.47 -14.71 -14.26
N PRO A 286 -1.27 -15.41 -13.44
CA PRO A 286 -2.43 -14.80 -12.79
C PRO A 286 -2.02 -13.78 -11.73
N VAL A 287 -2.76 -12.66 -11.67
CA VAL A 287 -2.55 -11.59 -10.69
C VAL A 287 -3.88 -11.20 -10.06
N LEU A 288 -3.96 -11.19 -8.73
CA LEU A 288 -5.08 -10.68 -7.95
C LEU A 288 -4.79 -9.25 -7.49
N ILE A 289 -5.60 -8.30 -7.94
CA ILE A 289 -5.53 -6.89 -7.57
C ILE A 289 -6.71 -6.58 -6.66
N HIS A 290 -6.44 -6.14 -5.43
CA HIS A 290 -7.53 -5.84 -4.51
C HIS A 290 -7.12 -4.94 -3.35
N ALA A 291 -7.95 -3.91 -3.11
CA ALA A 291 -7.72 -2.82 -2.17
C ALA A 291 -6.39 -2.08 -2.40
N GLY A 292 -6.24 -0.90 -1.80
CA GLY A 292 -5.06 -0.06 -1.96
C GLY A 292 -4.90 0.98 -0.86
N PRO A 293 -4.91 0.61 0.44
CA PRO A 293 -4.74 1.57 1.51
C PRO A 293 -3.35 2.20 1.46
N PHE A 294 -3.25 3.46 1.84
CA PHE A 294 -1.97 4.14 1.98
C PHE A 294 -1.06 3.44 2.99
N ALA A 295 0.22 3.32 2.66
CA ALA A 295 1.21 2.71 3.55
C ALA A 295 1.69 3.65 4.66
N ASN A 296 1.28 4.93 4.65
CA ASN A 296 1.63 5.93 5.65
C ASN A 296 0.62 5.86 6.80
N ILE A 297 -0.65 6.18 6.52
CA ILE A 297 -1.72 6.31 7.53
C ILE A 297 -2.55 5.03 7.70
N ALA A 298 -2.30 4.01 6.89
CA ALA A 298 -2.85 2.67 7.03
C ALA A 298 -1.73 1.64 6.78
N HIS A 299 -2.10 0.36 6.63
CA HIS A 299 -1.14 -0.73 6.63
C HIS A 299 -0.40 -0.94 5.29
N GLY A 300 -0.90 -0.41 4.18
CA GLY A 300 -0.15 -0.41 2.91
C GLY A 300 -0.02 -1.77 2.19
N ASN A 301 -0.93 -2.70 2.42
CA ASN A 301 -0.93 -4.06 1.82
C ASN A 301 -2.19 -4.28 0.98
N SER A 302 -2.16 -5.23 0.05
CA SER A 302 -3.36 -5.73 -0.64
C SER A 302 -4.31 -6.44 0.35
N SER A 303 -5.52 -6.78 -0.09
CA SER A 303 -6.53 -7.35 0.82
C SER A 303 -6.16 -8.71 1.42
N VAL A 304 -6.73 -9.03 2.58
CA VAL A 304 -6.72 -10.38 3.19
C VAL A 304 -7.42 -11.40 2.28
N LEU A 305 -8.55 -11.01 1.66
CA LEU A 305 -9.31 -11.88 0.76
C LEU A 305 -8.50 -12.33 -0.47
N ALA A 306 -7.72 -11.43 -1.07
CA ALA A 306 -6.85 -11.78 -2.20
C ALA A 306 -5.76 -12.78 -1.78
N ASP A 307 -5.15 -12.60 -0.60
CA ASP A 307 -4.15 -13.55 -0.09
C ASP A 307 -4.77 -14.92 0.21
N ARG A 308 -5.95 -14.97 0.87
CA ARG A 308 -6.66 -16.25 1.13
C ARG A 308 -7.02 -16.96 -0.16
N LEU A 309 -7.54 -16.23 -1.13
CA LEU A 309 -7.89 -16.79 -2.44
C LEU A 309 -6.64 -17.30 -3.16
N GLY A 310 -5.57 -16.51 -3.21
CA GLY A 310 -4.29 -16.93 -3.79
C GLY A 310 -3.77 -18.20 -3.13
N LEU A 311 -3.79 -18.27 -1.79
CA LEU A 311 -3.27 -19.39 -1.03
C LEU A 311 -4.08 -20.68 -1.26
N GLN A 312 -5.37 -20.56 -1.50
CA GLN A 312 -6.19 -21.70 -1.88
C GLN A 312 -5.92 -22.19 -3.31
N LEU A 313 -5.65 -21.27 -4.24
CA LEU A 313 -5.60 -21.56 -5.68
C LEU A 313 -4.20 -21.89 -6.21
N ALA A 314 -3.15 -21.56 -5.46
CA ALA A 314 -1.76 -21.62 -5.91
C ALA A 314 -0.84 -22.29 -4.89
N GLU A 315 0.28 -22.83 -5.36
CA GLU A 315 1.32 -23.39 -4.49
C GLU A 315 2.16 -22.28 -3.86
N TYR A 316 2.34 -21.17 -4.58
CA TYR A 316 3.07 -20.00 -4.11
C TYR A 316 2.30 -18.72 -4.43
N VAL A 317 2.18 -17.85 -3.43
CA VAL A 317 1.53 -16.54 -3.53
C VAL A 317 2.57 -15.48 -3.25
N VAL A 318 2.82 -14.59 -4.20
CA VAL A 318 3.74 -13.47 -4.02
C VAL A 318 2.92 -12.22 -3.76
N THR A 319 2.98 -11.70 -2.54
CA THR A 319 2.33 -10.46 -2.13
C THR A 319 3.37 -9.39 -1.84
N GLU A 320 2.97 -8.13 -1.70
CA GLU A 320 3.89 -7.05 -1.40
C GLU A 320 3.36 -6.07 -0.35
N ALA A 321 4.31 -5.41 0.29
CA ALA A 321 4.08 -4.35 1.26
C ALA A 321 4.59 -2.99 0.74
N GLY A 322 3.79 -1.93 0.89
CA GLY A 322 4.15 -0.57 0.47
C GLY A 322 5.36 0.01 1.21
N PHE A 323 6.13 0.87 0.54
CA PHE A 323 7.41 1.43 1.06
C PHE A 323 8.44 0.35 1.44
N GLY A 324 9.36 0.67 2.35
CA GLY A 324 10.39 -0.22 2.84
C GLY A 324 9.91 -1.12 3.99
N SER A 325 10.82 -1.95 4.48
CA SER A 325 10.50 -2.94 5.51
C SER A 325 10.11 -2.33 6.87
N ASP A 326 10.59 -1.12 7.15
CA ASP A 326 10.31 -0.29 8.32
C ASP A 326 8.88 0.27 8.38
N MET A 327 8.12 0.16 7.29
CA MET A 327 6.72 0.60 7.23
C MET A 327 5.79 -0.50 6.75
N GLY A 328 5.68 -0.78 5.45
CA GLY A 328 4.65 -1.69 4.97
C GLY A 328 4.81 -3.11 5.48
N MET A 329 6.04 -3.61 5.58
CA MET A 329 6.29 -4.96 6.10
C MET A 329 6.02 -5.03 7.61
N GLU A 330 6.51 -4.05 8.39
CA GLU A 330 6.18 -3.91 9.81
C GLU A 330 4.65 -3.94 10.02
N LYS A 331 3.90 -3.18 9.22
CA LYS A 331 2.43 -3.13 9.26
C LYS A 331 1.76 -4.37 8.70
N PHE A 332 2.39 -5.09 7.78
CA PHE A 332 1.93 -6.42 7.38
C PHE A 332 1.88 -7.31 8.63
N PHE A 333 2.96 -7.38 9.40
CA PHE A 333 3.01 -8.23 10.59
C PHE A 333 2.15 -7.70 11.74
N ASN A 334 2.27 -6.40 12.05
CA ASN A 334 1.59 -5.82 13.20
C ASN A 334 0.10 -5.62 13.00
N ILE A 335 -0.40 -5.51 11.76
CA ILE A 335 -1.81 -5.27 11.49
C ILE A 335 -2.41 -6.44 10.69
N LYS A 336 -1.95 -6.67 9.46
CA LYS A 336 -2.59 -7.65 8.56
C LYS A 336 -2.49 -9.08 9.10
N TYR A 337 -1.31 -9.53 9.52
CA TYR A 337 -1.10 -10.85 10.10
C TYR A 337 -1.85 -10.99 11.43
N ARG A 338 -1.74 -10.02 12.36
CA ARG A 338 -2.46 -10.09 13.65
C ARG A 338 -3.96 -10.30 13.49
N GLN A 339 -4.56 -9.63 12.49
CA GLN A 339 -6.00 -9.72 12.28
C GLN A 339 -6.44 -10.94 11.45
N SER A 340 -5.60 -11.44 10.54
CA SER A 340 -5.98 -12.52 9.60
C SER A 340 -5.39 -13.90 9.92
N GLY A 341 -4.31 -13.94 10.71
CA GLY A 341 -3.51 -15.13 10.97
C GLY A 341 -2.66 -15.61 9.79
N ILE A 342 -2.59 -14.86 8.68
CA ILE A 342 -1.88 -15.29 7.46
C ILE A 342 -0.41 -14.90 7.54
N ALA A 343 0.46 -15.87 7.84
CA ALA A 343 1.91 -15.67 7.90
C ALA A 343 2.60 -15.94 6.54
N PRO A 344 3.61 -15.14 6.16
CA PRO A 344 4.49 -15.48 5.06
C PRO A 344 5.49 -16.56 5.46
N SER A 345 5.88 -17.39 4.50
CA SER A 345 6.91 -18.43 4.65
C SER A 345 8.32 -17.88 4.41
N CYS A 346 8.46 -16.78 3.67
CA CYS A 346 9.71 -16.04 3.56
C CYS A 346 9.47 -14.56 3.22
N VAL A 347 10.51 -13.75 3.42
CA VAL A 347 10.55 -12.34 3.00
C VAL A 347 11.56 -12.16 1.86
N VAL A 348 11.16 -11.44 0.83
CA VAL A 348 12.07 -10.98 -0.24
C VAL A 348 12.31 -9.49 -0.07
N LEU A 349 13.58 -9.07 0.07
CA LEU A 349 13.97 -7.66 0.15
C LEU A 349 14.56 -7.19 -1.16
N VAL A 350 13.90 -6.23 -1.79
CA VAL A 350 14.33 -5.65 -3.06
C VAL A 350 15.29 -4.49 -2.82
N ALA A 351 16.40 -4.48 -3.57
CA ALA A 351 17.39 -3.41 -3.61
C ALA A 351 17.93 -3.19 -5.04
N THR A 352 18.58 -2.05 -5.26
CA THR A 352 19.32 -1.73 -6.48
C THR A 352 20.65 -1.07 -6.10
N LEU A 353 21.69 -1.19 -6.94
CA LEU A 353 22.98 -0.55 -6.66
C LEU A 353 22.83 0.97 -6.51
N ARG A 354 22.06 1.60 -7.41
CA ARG A 354 21.81 3.04 -7.41
C ARG A 354 21.08 3.50 -6.15
N SER A 355 20.06 2.76 -5.71
CA SER A 355 19.32 3.11 -4.48
C SER A 355 20.16 2.93 -3.21
N LEU A 356 21.06 1.95 -3.18
CA LEU A 356 22.00 1.79 -2.07
C LEU A 356 23.02 2.93 -2.05
N LYS A 357 23.65 3.24 -3.20
CA LYS A 357 24.54 4.41 -3.32
C LYS A 357 23.85 5.72 -2.96
N ALA A 358 22.58 5.90 -3.32
CA ALA A 358 21.76 7.04 -2.90
C ALA A 358 21.50 7.07 -1.38
N ASN A 359 21.24 5.91 -0.78
CA ASN A 359 21.06 5.79 0.67
C ASN A 359 22.35 6.01 1.48
N SER A 360 23.53 6.13 0.85
CA SER A 360 24.77 6.52 1.55
C SER A 360 24.63 7.85 2.31
N GLY A 361 23.74 8.74 1.85
CA GLY A 361 23.56 10.08 2.41
C GLY A 361 24.58 11.12 1.92
N VAL A 362 25.48 10.74 0.99
CA VAL A 362 26.50 11.64 0.44
C VAL A 362 25.88 12.71 -0.48
N PHE A 363 24.76 12.41 -1.13
CA PHE A 363 24.11 13.29 -2.11
C PHE A 363 22.66 13.61 -1.72
N ASP A 364 22.24 14.87 -1.90
CA ASP A 364 20.83 15.28 -1.83
C ASP A 364 20.16 15.09 -3.20
N ILE A 365 19.51 13.93 -3.39
CA ILE A 365 18.88 13.56 -4.66
C ILE A 365 17.41 13.97 -4.65
N LYS A 366 16.98 14.71 -5.69
CA LYS A 366 15.59 15.15 -5.88
C LYS A 366 15.01 14.62 -7.20
N PRO A 367 13.71 14.30 -7.24
CA PRO A 367 13.05 13.94 -8.49
C PRO A 367 13.26 15.01 -9.57
N GLY A 368 13.56 14.57 -10.79
CA GLY A 368 13.78 15.45 -11.95
C GLY A 368 15.17 16.08 -12.04
N GLN A 369 16.08 15.84 -11.08
CA GLN A 369 17.47 16.28 -11.19
C GLN A 369 18.36 15.17 -11.79
N PRO A 370 19.40 15.53 -12.58
CA PRO A 370 20.39 14.58 -13.06
C PRO A 370 21.07 13.86 -11.90
N LEU A 371 21.35 12.57 -12.08
CA LEU A 371 22.03 11.78 -11.06
C LEU A 371 23.52 12.13 -10.98
N PRO A 372 24.10 12.20 -9.78
CA PRO A 372 25.55 12.29 -9.62
C PRO A 372 26.26 11.14 -10.33
N ALA A 373 27.38 11.44 -11.00
CA ALA A 373 28.15 10.44 -11.74
C ALA A 373 28.61 9.27 -10.84
N ASP A 374 28.94 9.54 -9.57
CA ASP A 374 29.35 8.51 -8.61
C ASP A 374 28.25 7.48 -8.29
N ILE A 375 26.98 7.82 -8.51
CA ILE A 375 25.86 6.88 -8.36
C ILE A 375 25.71 6.01 -9.62
N LEU A 376 26.08 6.53 -10.79
CA LEU A 376 25.98 5.81 -12.05
C LEU A 376 27.21 4.92 -12.29
N ASN A 377 28.40 5.42 -11.98
CA ASN A 377 29.66 4.72 -12.15
C ASN A 377 29.92 3.70 -11.03
N THR A 378 30.79 2.73 -11.30
CA THR A 378 31.29 1.79 -10.31
C THR A 378 31.91 2.52 -9.11
N ASN A 379 31.36 2.32 -7.91
CA ASN A 379 31.85 2.95 -6.70
C ASN A 379 31.56 2.08 -5.45
N ILE A 380 32.41 1.09 -5.22
CA ILE A 380 32.30 0.16 -4.08
C ILE A 380 32.36 0.89 -2.73
N PRO A 381 33.23 1.87 -2.48
CA PRO A 381 33.22 2.61 -1.21
C PRO A 381 31.87 3.28 -0.92
N LEU A 382 31.26 3.93 -1.91
CA LEU A 382 29.95 4.56 -1.77
C LEU A 382 28.84 3.52 -1.57
N LEU A 383 28.88 2.43 -2.34
CA LEU A 383 27.94 1.32 -2.21
C LEU A 383 28.02 0.70 -0.82
N SER A 384 29.23 0.42 -0.32
CA SER A 384 29.49 -0.15 1.00
C SER A 384 28.91 0.71 2.13
N GLN A 385 29.02 2.04 2.03
CA GLN A 385 28.38 2.96 2.98
C GLN A 385 26.86 2.81 2.94
N GLY A 386 26.26 2.80 1.74
CA GLY A 386 24.82 2.62 1.54
C GLY A 386 24.28 1.25 1.96
N CYS A 387 25.09 0.19 1.86
CA CYS A 387 24.74 -1.16 2.24
C CYS A 387 24.41 -1.32 3.74
N ALA A 388 24.81 -0.38 4.60
CA ALA A 388 24.34 -0.34 5.98
C ALA A 388 22.80 -0.29 6.07
N ASN A 389 22.12 0.40 5.14
CA ASN A 389 20.66 0.41 5.06
C ASN A 389 20.11 -0.99 4.75
N LEU A 390 20.67 -1.68 3.73
CA LEU A 390 20.29 -3.06 3.42
C LEU A 390 20.49 -3.99 4.63
N LYS A 391 21.63 -3.88 5.33
CA LYS A 391 21.90 -4.65 6.54
C LYS A 391 20.81 -4.46 7.59
N TRP A 392 20.41 -3.22 7.84
CA TRP A 392 19.32 -2.92 8.78
C TRP A 392 18.01 -3.58 8.33
N HIS A 393 17.64 -3.49 7.05
CA HIS A 393 16.41 -4.11 6.55
C HIS A 393 16.44 -5.64 6.60
N ILE A 394 17.59 -6.27 6.34
CA ILE A 394 17.78 -7.72 6.53
C ILE A 394 17.57 -8.09 7.99
N GLN A 395 18.21 -7.37 8.92
CA GLN A 395 18.09 -7.62 10.35
C GLN A 395 16.65 -7.41 10.86
N HIS A 396 15.97 -6.37 10.36
CA HIS A 396 14.58 -6.09 10.68
C HIS A 396 13.63 -7.15 10.14
N ALA A 397 13.81 -7.64 8.92
CA ALA A 397 12.99 -8.75 8.40
C ALA A 397 13.25 -10.05 9.19
N LYS A 398 14.51 -10.32 9.54
CA LYS A 398 14.88 -11.49 10.35
C LYS A 398 14.37 -11.43 11.78
N SER A 399 14.14 -10.24 12.36
CA SER A 399 13.61 -10.14 13.72
C SER A 399 12.18 -10.68 13.86
N TYR A 400 11.48 -10.87 12.73
CA TYR A 400 10.19 -11.56 12.71
C TYR A 400 10.33 -13.10 12.64
N GLY A 401 11.55 -13.65 12.64
CA GLY A 401 11.81 -15.09 12.67
C GLY A 401 11.77 -15.78 11.30
N LEU A 402 11.70 -15.04 10.20
CA LEU A 402 11.56 -15.59 8.84
C LEU A 402 12.87 -15.59 8.03
N PRO A 403 13.04 -16.53 7.08
CA PRO A 403 14.14 -16.49 6.14
C PRO A 403 14.00 -15.29 5.20
N VAL A 404 15.14 -14.66 4.89
CA VAL A 404 15.22 -13.45 4.07
C VAL A 404 16.05 -13.71 2.82
N VAL A 405 15.45 -13.53 1.66
CA VAL A 405 16.13 -13.54 0.35
C VAL A 405 16.27 -12.10 -0.13
N VAL A 406 17.44 -11.71 -0.61
CA VAL A 406 17.65 -10.39 -1.23
C VAL A 406 17.53 -10.51 -2.75
N ALA A 407 16.73 -9.64 -3.35
CA ALA A 407 16.59 -9.52 -4.80
C ALA A 407 17.22 -8.21 -5.26
N VAL A 408 18.26 -8.29 -6.10
CA VAL A 408 18.94 -7.12 -6.66
C VAL A 408 18.43 -6.86 -8.06
N ASN A 409 17.56 -5.87 -8.22
CA ASN A 409 17.07 -5.48 -9.55
C ASN A 409 18.21 -4.82 -10.35
N ARG A 410 18.57 -5.45 -11.48
CA ARG A 410 19.68 -5.02 -12.32
C ARG A 410 19.29 -3.86 -13.25
N PHE A 411 20.14 -2.85 -13.32
CA PHE A 411 20.14 -1.83 -14.36
C PHE A 411 21.23 -2.11 -15.41
N PRO A 412 21.09 -1.59 -16.65
CA PRO A 412 22.07 -1.82 -17.71
C PRO A 412 23.50 -1.42 -17.35
N ASP A 413 23.65 -0.33 -16.61
CA ASP A 413 24.97 0.23 -16.25
C ASP A 413 25.55 -0.35 -14.95
N ASP A 414 24.85 -1.30 -14.32
CA ASP A 414 25.33 -1.91 -13.07
C ASP A 414 26.56 -2.78 -13.33
N SER A 415 27.64 -2.53 -12.57
CA SER A 415 28.90 -3.27 -12.72
C SER A 415 28.83 -4.66 -12.09
N ALA A 416 29.48 -5.64 -12.74
CA ALA A 416 29.56 -7.00 -12.20
C ALA A 416 30.29 -7.05 -10.84
N GLU A 417 31.27 -6.16 -10.63
CA GLU A 417 32.03 -6.05 -9.40
C GLU A 417 31.16 -5.57 -8.22
N GLU A 418 30.34 -4.53 -8.41
CA GLU A 418 29.41 -4.06 -7.39
C GLU A 418 28.30 -5.09 -7.08
N LEU A 419 27.81 -5.79 -8.10
CA LEU A 419 26.83 -6.86 -7.92
C LEU A 419 27.39 -8.02 -7.08
N ALA A 420 28.62 -8.44 -7.36
CA ALA A 420 29.31 -9.48 -6.58
C ALA A 420 29.53 -9.03 -5.13
N PHE A 421 30.05 -7.81 -4.93
CA PHE A 421 30.22 -7.22 -3.60
C PHE A 421 28.91 -7.18 -2.81
N LEU A 422 27.82 -6.74 -3.45
CA LEU A 422 26.52 -6.66 -2.78
C LEU A 422 25.97 -8.03 -2.39
N SER A 423 26.16 -9.04 -3.24
CA SER A 423 25.79 -10.42 -2.95
C SER A 423 26.50 -10.94 -1.70
N ASP A 424 27.82 -10.83 -1.67
CA ASP A 424 28.63 -11.26 -0.52
C ASP A 424 28.26 -10.49 0.75
N TYR A 425 28.04 -9.18 0.62
CA TYR A 425 27.63 -8.33 1.74
C TYR A 425 26.27 -8.78 2.31
N ALA A 426 25.27 -9.01 1.47
CA ALA A 426 23.93 -9.44 1.89
C ALA A 426 23.97 -10.80 2.62
N LEU A 427 24.72 -11.77 2.09
CA LEU A 427 24.92 -13.07 2.72
C LEU A 427 25.63 -12.94 4.07
N SER A 428 26.66 -12.08 4.18
CA SER A 428 27.35 -11.82 5.45
C SER A 428 26.45 -11.16 6.51
N CYS A 429 25.41 -10.45 6.08
CA CYS A 429 24.38 -9.86 6.95
C CYS A 429 23.31 -10.88 7.38
N GLY A 430 23.39 -12.11 6.87
CA GLY A 430 22.55 -13.23 7.25
C GLY A 430 21.30 -13.42 6.39
N ALA A 431 21.24 -12.84 5.19
CA ALA A 431 20.30 -13.30 4.17
C ALA A 431 20.61 -14.76 3.80
N VAL A 432 19.57 -15.57 3.54
CA VAL A 432 19.76 -16.99 3.16
C VAL A 432 20.15 -17.14 1.69
N ALA A 433 19.84 -16.13 0.87
CA ALA A 433 20.24 -16.03 -0.53
C ALA A 433 20.23 -14.56 -0.97
N CYS A 434 21.04 -14.23 -1.98
CA CYS A 434 21.02 -12.96 -2.69
C CYS A 434 21.09 -13.24 -4.18
N GLU A 435 20.08 -12.81 -4.94
CA GLU A 435 19.96 -13.13 -6.36
C GLU A 435 19.73 -11.87 -7.20
N ILE A 436 20.36 -11.83 -8.36
CA ILE A 436 20.19 -10.76 -9.34
C ILE A 436 18.89 -11.01 -10.10
N SER A 437 18.06 -9.98 -10.18
CA SER A 437 16.78 -9.97 -10.88
C SER A 437 16.88 -9.14 -12.16
N GLU A 438 16.63 -9.79 -13.29
CA GLU A 438 16.51 -9.16 -14.61
C GLU A 438 15.03 -9.13 -15.07
N ALA A 439 14.09 -9.13 -14.11
CA ALA A 439 12.64 -9.17 -14.34
C ALA A 439 12.15 -8.13 -15.34
N PHE A 440 12.64 -6.88 -15.23
CA PHE A 440 12.24 -5.79 -16.13
C PHE A 440 12.56 -6.10 -17.60
N ALA A 441 13.73 -6.68 -17.87
CA ALA A 441 14.18 -6.96 -19.24
C ALA A 441 13.71 -8.32 -19.76
N LYS A 442 13.61 -9.34 -18.90
CA LYS A 442 13.45 -10.75 -19.29
C LYS A 442 12.23 -11.44 -18.69
N GLY A 443 11.36 -10.72 -17.99
CA GLY A 443 10.18 -11.29 -17.32
C GLY A 443 10.59 -12.39 -16.33
N GLY A 444 9.82 -13.47 -16.27
CA GLY A 444 10.14 -14.58 -15.36
C GLY A 444 11.41 -15.37 -15.72
N LEU A 445 11.94 -15.26 -16.94
CA LEU A 445 13.25 -15.85 -17.27
C LEU A 445 14.34 -15.15 -16.45
N GLY A 446 14.23 -13.83 -16.30
CA GLY A 446 15.14 -12.99 -15.52
C GLY A 446 15.05 -13.18 -14.00
N THR A 447 14.13 -14.03 -13.51
CA THR A 447 13.93 -14.28 -12.07
C THR A 447 13.95 -15.76 -11.72
N THR A 448 14.34 -16.64 -12.64
CA THR A 448 14.31 -18.10 -12.39
C THR A 448 15.22 -18.51 -11.22
N ALA A 449 16.42 -17.92 -11.11
CA ALA A 449 17.33 -18.16 -9.99
C ALA A 449 16.75 -17.65 -8.66
N LEU A 450 16.22 -16.41 -8.66
CA LEU A 450 15.53 -15.83 -7.51
C LEU A 450 14.34 -16.70 -7.06
N ALA A 451 13.52 -17.17 -8.01
CA ALA A 451 12.37 -18.03 -7.73
C ALA A 451 12.79 -19.34 -7.06
N GLN A 452 13.87 -19.96 -7.55
CA GLN A 452 14.39 -21.18 -6.95
C GLN A 452 14.84 -20.97 -5.50
N GLN A 453 15.56 -19.88 -5.20
CA GLN A 453 15.99 -19.59 -3.83
C GLN A 453 14.82 -19.25 -2.91
N VAL A 454 13.81 -18.54 -3.42
CA VAL A 454 12.58 -18.25 -2.67
C VAL A 454 11.80 -19.52 -2.34
N ILE A 455 11.69 -20.46 -3.29
CA ILE A 455 11.07 -21.78 -3.08
C ILE A 455 11.83 -22.55 -2.00
N ASN A 456 13.17 -22.55 -2.07
CA ASN A 456 14.02 -23.20 -1.07
C ASN A 456 13.85 -22.55 0.32
N ALA A 457 13.78 -21.22 0.40
CA ALA A 457 13.53 -20.49 1.63
C ALA A 457 12.16 -20.85 2.24
N CYS A 458 11.11 -20.96 1.41
CA CYS A 458 9.75 -21.34 1.84
C CYS A 458 9.64 -22.76 2.41
N ALA A 459 10.62 -23.64 2.16
CA ALA A 459 10.63 -25.00 2.69
C ALA A 459 11.04 -25.06 4.17
N HIS A 460 11.66 -24.00 4.69
CA HIS A 460 12.11 -23.95 6.08
C HIS A 460 10.94 -23.62 7.00
N ALA A 461 10.73 -24.44 8.04
CA ALA A 461 9.82 -24.08 9.12
C ALA A 461 10.38 -22.85 9.86
N SER A 462 9.51 -21.93 10.24
CA SER A 462 9.88 -20.71 10.96
C SER A 462 8.80 -20.38 11.99
N GLU A 463 9.24 -19.89 13.14
CA GLU A 463 8.35 -19.39 14.18
C GLU A 463 8.29 -17.86 14.07
N LEU A 464 7.10 -17.33 13.84
CA LEU A 464 6.92 -15.90 13.67
C LEU A 464 7.01 -15.18 15.03
N VAL A 465 7.82 -14.15 15.09
CA VAL A 465 7.99 -13.31 16.28
C VAL A 465 7.42 -11.92 16.01
N LEU A 466 6.50 -11.45 16.87
CA LEU A 466 5.98 -10.09 16.82
C LEU A 466 6.74 -9.18 17.80
N PRO A 467 6.95 -7.90 17.48
CA PRO A 467 7.77 -7.00 18.30
C PRO A 467 7.14 -6.72 19.68
N TYR A 468 5.82 -6.83 19.81
CA TYR A 468 5.10 -6.58 21.06
C TYR A 468 3.84 -7.46 21.19
N PRO A 469 3.37 -7.80 22.40
CA PRO A 469 2.09 -8.47 22.61
C PRO A 469 0.90 -7.48 22.54
N ASP A 470 -0.30 -7.98 22.33
CA ASP A 470 -1.53 -7.16 22.28
C ASP A 470 -1.83 -6.47 23.62
N SER A 471 -1.44 -7.11 24.73
CA SER A 471 -1.62 -6.63 26.11
C SER A 471 -0.68 -5.48 26.51
N ALA A 472 0.34 -5.17 25.71
CA ALA A 472 1.23 -4.03 25.96
C ALA A 472 0.45 -2.71 25.86
N SER A 473 0.83 -1.72 26.68
CA SER A 473 0.27 -0.37 26.57
C SER A 473 0.65 0.27 25.22
N LEU A 474 -0.10 1.28 24.77
CA LEU A 474 0.22 1.97 23.52
C LEU A 474 1.62 2.61 23.59
N GLU A 475 2.01 3.18 24.74
CA GLU A 475 3.34 3.74 24.98
C GLU A 475 4.43 2.69 24.86
N GLN A 476 4.22 1.48 25.41
CA GLN A 476 5.17 0.37 25.30
C GLN A 476 5.32 -0.08 23.84
N LYS A 477 4.20 -0.21 23.11
CA LYS A 477 4.19 -0.55 21.69
C LYS A 477 4.96 0.51 20.87
N ILE A 478 4.73 1.80 21.15
CA ILE A 478 5.43 2.92 20.49
C ILE A 478 6.93 2.87 20.81
N ALA A 479 7.30 2.59 22.07
CA ALA A 479 8.69 2.51 22.51
C ALA A 479 9.47 1.40 21.81
N VAL A 480 8.87 0.21 21.68
CA VAL A 480 9.46 -0.92 20.96
C VAL A 480 9.73 -0.55 19.49
N LEU A 481 8.75 0.05 18.81
CA LEU A 481 8.91 0.43 17.40
C LEU A 481 9.94 1.55 17.25
N ALA A 482 9.92 2.58 18.10
CA ALA A 482 10.89 3.67 18.07
C ALA A 482 12.33 3.16 18.27
N GLN A 483 12.54 2.24 19.22
CA GLN A 483 13.83 1.60 19.43
C GLN A 483 14.27 0.80 18.21
N SER A 484 13.36 0.05 17.57
CA SER A 484 13.66 -0.70 16.35
C SER A 484 14.15 0.21 15.22
N TYR A 485 13.59 1.43 15.12
CA TYR A 485 14.00 2.46 14.16
C TYR A 485 15.34 3.14 14.51
N GLY A 486 15.90 2.89 15.70
CA GLY A 486 17.14 3.52 16.17
C GLY A 486 16.96 4.85 16.91
N ALA A 487 15.74 5.18 17.35
CA ALA A 487 15.48 6.36 18.16
C ALA A 487 16.05 6.20 19.57
N ARG A 488 16.64 7.26 20.12
CA ARG A 488 17.09 7.32 21.51
C ARG A 488 15.95 7.65 22.47
N ASP A 489 15.03 8.52 22.04
CA ASP A 489 13.96 9.03 22.87
C ASP A 489 12.72 9.36 22.02
N ILE A 490 11.59 9.56 22.67
CA ILE A 490 10.28 9.81 22.07
C ILE A 490 9.69 11.04 22.74
N THR A 491 9.38 12.06 21.95
CA THR A 491 8.69 13.25 22.44
C THR A 491 7.23 13.21 22.02
N PHE A 492 6.35 13.66 22.91
CA PHE A 492 4.93 13.76 22.62
C PHE A 492 4.51 15.22 22.74
N THR A 493 3.76 15.72 21.75
CA THR A 493 3.03 16.97 21.90
C THR A 493 1.96 16.84 22.99
N PRO A 494 1.50 17.95 23.60
CA PRO A 494 0.37 17.91 24.54
C PRO A 494 -0.87 17.25 23.93
N GLN A 495 -1.16 17.56 22.66
CA GLN A 495 -2.26 16.95 21.90
C GLN A 495 -2.10 15.43 21.80
N ALA A 496 -0.92 14.93 21.40
CA ALA A 496 -0.68 13.50 21.28
C ALA A 496 -0.86 12.77 22.62
N ARG A 497 -0.40 13.35 23.74
CA ARG A 497 -0.60 12.77 25.08
C ARG A 497 -2.07 12.66 25.44
N GLN A 498 -2.84 13.71 25.21
CA GLN A 498 -4.27 13.73 25.47
C GLN A 498 -5.01 12.69 24.62
N GLN A 499 -4.70 12.64 23.32
CA GLN A 499 -5.30 11.67 22.40
C GLN A 499 -4.95 10.23 22.77
N LEU A 500 -3.70 9.95 23.14
CA LEU A 500 -3.28 8.62 23.56
C LEU A 500 -4.01 8.16 24.83
N ALA A 501 -4.16 9.06 25.81
CA ALA A 501 -4.93 8.79 27.02
C ALA A 501 -6.42 8.55 26.72
N ALA A 502 -7.02 9.35 25.83
CA ALA A 502 -8.41 9.18 25.42
C ALA A 502 -8.66 7.85 24.69
N ILE A 503 -7.75 7.46 23.79
CA ILE A 503 -7.81 6.17 23.07
C ILE A 503 -7.71 5.00 24.06
N THR A 504 -6.82 5.08 25.05
CA THR A 504 -6.71 4.08 26.11
C THR A 504 -7.97 4.02 26.96
N ALA A 505 -8.50 5.16 27.41
CA ALA A 505 -9.73 5.23 28.20
C ALA A 505 -10.96 4.70 27.45
N ALA A 506 -10.99 4.86 26.12
CA ALA A 506 -12.02 4.30 25.25
C ALA A 506 -11.86 2.79 24.99
N GLY A 507 -10.87 2.12 25.60
CA GLY A 507 -10.69 0.67 25.52
C GLY A 507 -9.89 0.18 24.31
N PHE A 508 -9.28 1.08 23.53
CA PHE A 508 -8.56 0.72 22.30
C PHE A 508 -7.07 0.41 22.49
N ALA A 509 -6.58 0.36 23.73
CA ALA A 509 -5.16 0.11 24.01
C ALA A 509 -4.63 -1.24 23.49
N HIS A 510 -5.52 -2.22 23.34
CA HIS A 510 -5.19 -3.55 22.82
C HIS A 510 -4.89 -3.56 21.32
N LEU A 511 -5.34 -2.55 20.57
CA LEU A 511 -5.16 -2.50 19.12
C LEU A 511 -3.68 -2.38 18.71
N PRO A 512 -3.30 -2.87 17.52
CA PRO A 512 -1.97 -2.68 16.97
C PRO A 512 -1.73 -1.24 16.51
N LEU A 513 -0.46 -0.89 16.31
CA LEU A 513 -0.04 0.43 15.86
C LEU A 513 0.12 0.49 14.34
N CYS A 514 -0.24 1.64 13.78
CA CYS A 514 0.13 2.08 12.44
C CYS A 514 0.99 3.34 12.55
N MET A 515 2.32 3.18 12.50
CA MET A 515 3.26 4.30 12.53
C MET A 515 3.20 5.09 11.22
N ALA A 516 2.73 6.34 11.29
CA ALA A 516 2.65 7.25 10.15
C ALA A 516 3.84 8.20 10.17
N LYS A 517 4.90 7.83 9.44
CA LYS A 517 6.15 8.59 9.28
C LYS A 517 6.51 8.77 7.80
N THR A 518 7.57 9.50 7.51
CA THR A 518 8.12 9.58 6.14
C THR A 518 8.61 8.20 5.67
N PRO A 519 8.39 7.83 4.40
CA PRO A 519 8.97 6.62 3.83
C PRO A 519 10.44 6.80 3.43
N LEU A 520 10.96 8.03 3.40
CA LEU A 520 12.29 8.35 2.85
C LEU A 520 13.44 8.19 3.86
N SER A 521 13.14 7.69 5.05
CA SER A 521 14.09 7.44 6.15
C SER A 521 13.50 6.39 7.09
N ILE A 522 14.36 5.61 7.76
CA ILE A 522 13.95 4.76 8.89
C ILE A 522 13.42 5.63 10.05
N SER A 523 13.92 6.86 10.20
CA SER A 523 13.43 7.84 11.16
C SER A 523 12.13 8.54 10.69
N ALA A 524 11.71 9.57 11.44
CA ALA A 524 10.63 10.47 11.01
C ALA A 524 11.11 11.68 10.18
N ASP A 525 12.42 11.82 9.96
CA ASP A 525 13.02 12.92 9.20
C ASP A 525 13.56 12.41 7.85
N ALA A 526 12.99 12.92 6.76
CA ALA A 526 13.34 12.50 5.40
C ALA A 526 14.77 12.86 5.00
N SER A 527 15.42 13.81 5.69
CA SER A 527 16.79 14.22 5.45
C SER A 527 17.82 13.26 6.04
N LEU A 528 17.45 12.51 7.08
CA LEU A 528 18.32 11.54 7.73
C LEU A 528 18.37 10.23 6.92
N LYS A 529 19.40 10.08 6.09
CA LYS A 529 19.58 8.92 5.20
C LYS A 529 20.22 7.72 5.91
N ASN A 530 20.29 6.61 5.19
CA ASN A 530 20.94 5.38 5.62
C ASN A 530 20.29 4.75 6.87
N VAL A 531 21.06 4.52 7.93
CA VAL A 531 20.62 3.99 9.23
C VAL A 531 20.84 5.06 10.30
N PRO A 532 19.91 6.03 10.43
CA PRO A 532 20.02 7.05 11.46
C PRO A 532 19.98 6.45 12.86
N ARG A 533 20.74 7.04 13.78
CA ARG A 533 20.80 6.66 15.19
C ARG A 533 20.70 7.89 16.07
N ASP A 534 20.36 7.67 17.34
CA ASP A 534 20.36 8.68 18.39
C ASP A 534 19.44 9.89 18.13
N PHE A 535 18.46 9.72 17.25
CA PHE A 535 17.44 10.73 16.97
C PHE A 535 16.29 10.65 17.97
N VAL A 536 15.52 11.73 18.07
CA VAL A 536 14.28 11.79 18.84
C VAL A 536 13.13 11.55 17.89
N LEU A 537 12.22 10.62 18.21
CA LEU A 537 11.02 10.39 17.42
C LEU A 537 9.89 11.30 17.92
N PRO A 538 9.45 12.32 17.15
CA PRO A 538 8.38 13.20 17.58
C PRO A 538 7.03 12.58 17.28
N ILE A 539 6.18 12.41 18.29
CA ILE A 539 4.77 12.01 18.13
C ILE A 539 3.90 13.25 18.22
N THR A 540 3.28 13.61 17.10
CA THR A 540 2.54 14.85 16.92
C THR A 540 1.04 14.71 17.17
N ALA A 541 0.47 13.55 16.83
CA ALA A 541 -0.92 13.22 17.06
C ALA A 541 -1.14 11.70 17.12
N CYS A 542 -2.26 11.28 17.69
CA CYS A 542 -2.73 9.91 17.73
C CYS A 542 -4.21 9.86 17.33
N ALA A 543 -4.61 8.84 16.57
CA ALA A 543 -6.02 8.65 16.21
C ALA A 543 -6.35 7.17 16.08
N VAL A 544 -7.59 6.79 16.38
CA VAL A 544 -8.06 5.40 16.21
C VAL A 544 -8.72 5.23 14.84
N SER A 545 -8.45 4.10 14.17
CA SER A 545 -9.29 3.54 13.12
C SER A 545 -10.08 2.40 13.74
N ALA A 546 -11.22 2.69 14.34
CA ALA A 546 -11.97 1.72 15.15
C ALA A 546 -12.60 0.60 14.30
N GLY A 547 -13.00 0.91 13.06
CA GLY A 547 -13.51 -0.08 12.11
C GLY A 547 -12.40 -0.94 11.52
N ALA A 548 -11.27 -0.32 11.14
CA ALA A 548 -10.12 -1.08 10.62
C ALA A 548 -9.34 -1.83 11.71
N GLY A 549 -9.45 -1.39 12.97
CA GLY A 549 -8.87 -2.07 14.13
C GLY A 549 -7.38 -1.79 14.35
N PHE A 550 -6.95 -0.51 14.28
CA PHE A 550 -5.60 -0.10 14.65
C PHE A 550 -5.54 1.36 15.13
N VAL A 551 -4.47 1.73 15.83
CA VAL A 551 -4.18 3.11 16.26
C VAL A 551 -3.13 3.73 15.36
N ARG A 552 -3.45 4.86 14.73
CA ARG A 552 -2.52 5.67 13.93
C ARG A 552 -1.69 6.54 14.86
N ILE A 553 -0.37 6.41 14.75
CA ILE A 553 0.61 7.19 15.50
C ILE A 553 1.33 8.09 14.52
N TYR A 554 1.08 9.40 14.58
CA TYR A 554 1.66 10.36 13.64
C TYR A 554 3.03 10.81 14.13
N ALA A 555 4.06 10.44 13.37
CA ALA A 555 5.43 10.84 13.60
C ALA A 555 5.91 11.77 12.48
N GLY A 556 5.76 13.08 12.71
CA GLY A 556 6.02 14.14 11.73
C GLY A 556 4.77 14.59 10.97
N ASN A 557 5.00 15.31 9.85
CA ASN A 557 3.92 15.85 9.02
C ASN A 557 3.53 14.86 7.94
N ILE A 558 2.31 14.33 8.03
CA ILE A 558 1.78 13.33 7.08
C ILE A 558 0.70 13.97 6.22
N MET A 559 0.85 13.85 4.91
CA MET A 559 -0.07 14.39 3.92
C MET A 559 -1.12 13.34 3.54
N THR A 560 -2.41 13.63 3.78
CA THR A 560 -3.55 12.77 3.38
C THR A 560 -4.19 13.22 2.06
N MET A 561 -3.85 14.42 1.56
CA MET A 561 -4.27 14.93 0.25
C MET A 561 -3.05 15.45 -0.53
N PRO A 562 -2.50 14.68 -1.49
CA PRO A 562 -1.39 15.13 -2.32
C PRO A 562 -1.77 16.33 -3.20
N GLY A 563 -0.77 17.07 -3.68
CA GLY A 563 -0.98 18.11 -4.68
C GLY A 563 -0.32 17.73 -6.00
N LEU A 564 -0.82 18.29 -7.10
CA LEU A 564 -0.14 18.21 -8.39
C LEU A 564 1.19 18.99 -8.38
N GLY A 565 2.16 18.49 -9.15
CA GLY A 565 3.47 19.13 -9.37
C GLY A 565 3.41 20.27 -10.38
N THR A 566 4.55 20.92 -10.63
CA THR A 566 4.65 22.00 -11.64
C THR A 566 4.53 21.50 -13.08
N GLN A 567 4.91 20.24 -13.33
CA GLN A 567 4.75 19.53 -14.60
C GLN A 567 3.95 18.24 -14.32
N PRO A 568 2.61 18.34 -14.22
CA PRO A 568 1.79 17.19 -13.91
C PRO A 568 1.67 16.25 -15.12
N ALA A 569 1.68 14.93 -14.86
CA ALA A 569 1.67 13.90 -15.90
C ALA A 569 0.47 13.99 -16.86
N TYR A 570 -0.69 14.53 -16.42
CA TYR A 570 -1.87 14.67 -17.28
C TYR A 570 -1.61 15.52 -18.53
N TYR A 571 -0.59 16.39 -18.55
CA TYR A 571 -0.27 17.20 -19.73
C TYR A 571 0.19 16.35 -20.94
N HIS A 572 0.65 15.13 -20.66
CA HIS A 572 1.15 14.20 -21.68
C HIS A 572 0.19 13.05 -21.96
N ILE A 573 -0.95 12.99 -21.27
CA ILE A 573 -1.94 11.92 -21.43
C ILE A 573 -2.97 12.36 -22.47
N ASP A 574 -3.20 11.52 -23.48
CA ASP A 574 -4.20 11.75 -24.53
C ASP A 574 -4.80 10.43 -25.05
N ILE A 575 -5.79 10.52 -25.94
CA ILE A 575 -6.49 9.37 -26.52
C ILE A 575 -6.64 9.53 -28.04
N ASP A 576 -6.36 8.48 -28.80
CA ASP A 576 -6.56 8.47 -30.26
C ASP A 576 -8.00 8.09 -30.69
N ASP A 577 -8.29 8.23 -31.99
CA ASP A 577 -9.61 7.91 -32.58
C ASP A 577 -9.98 6.42 -32.46
N GLU A 578 -9.00 5.54 -32.21
CA GLU A 578 -9.22 4.11 -31.95
C GLU A 578 -9.39 3.80 -30.45
N GLY A 579 -9.32 4.81 -29.58
CA GLY A 579 -9.50 4.69 -28.14
C GLY A 579 -8.26 4.22 -27.37
N ARG A 580 -7.06 4.28 -27.96
CA ARG A 580 -5.80 3.94 -27.28
C ARG A 580 -5.30 5.15 -26.49
N ILE A 581 -4.92 4.91 -25.24
CA ILE A 581 -4.43 5.95 -24.34
C ILE A 581 -2.91 6.07 -24.45
N HIS A 582 -2.43 7.30 -24.65
CA HIS A 582 -1.02 7.66 -24.70
C HIS A 582 -0.58 8.34 -23.40
N GLY A 583 0.71 8.23 -23.04
CA GLY A 583 1.31 8.98 -21.93
C GLY A 583 0.95 8.54 -20.50
N LEU A 584 0.30 7.39 -20.32
CA LEU A 584 -0.14 6.89 -19.01
C LEU A 584 0.99 6.22 -18.18
N SER A 585 2.15 5.96 -18.78
CA SER A 585 3.29 5.27 -18.13
C SER A 585 4.63 5.61 -18.77
#